data_AF-A0A949V420-F1
#
_entry.id   AF-A0A949V420-F1
#
_cell.length_a   1.000
_cell.length_b   1.000
_cell.length_c   1.000
_cell.angle_alpha   90.00
_cell.angle_beta   90.00
_cell.angle_gamma   90.00
#
_symmetry.space_group_name_H-M   'P 1'
#
loop_
_entity.id
_entity.type
_entity.pdbx_description
1 polymer ?
#
loop_
_entity_poly.entity_id
_entity_poly.type
_entity_poly.pdbx_seq_one_letter_code
_entity_poly.pdbx_strand_id
1 'polypeptide(L)'
;MNKRIALASLAFCLSASAIAGEAYVCRSKPQPITSGQSLSNKTIFVCSDSLQGTLPQLAKEGWQIVQVFQQTDENDDAPTPEIYHELIVQKP
;
A
#
# COMPACT_ATOMS: atom_id res chain seq x y z
N MET A 1 -18.59 50.39 -19.30
CA MET A 1 -18.03 49.03 -19.42
C MET A 1 -17.08 48.78 -18.27
N ASN A 2 -17.49 47.94 -17.33
CA ASN A 2 -16.93 47.83 -15.99
C ASN A 2 -15.64 46.98 -15.98
N LYS A 3 -14.48 47.64 -15.86
CA LYS A 3 -13.14 47.04 -15.70
C LYS A 3 -12.95 46.19 -14.42
N ARG A 4 -13.97 46.03 -13.58
CA ARG A 4 -13.87 45.36 -12.27
C ARG A 4 -14.12 43.85 -12.30
N ILE A 5 -14.54 43.30 -13.44
CA ILE A 5 -14.90 41.87 -13.54
C ILE A 5 -13.69 40.98 -13.92
N ALA A 6 -12.59 41.56 -14.42
CA ALA A 6 -11.46 40.79 -14.92
C ALA A 6 -10.52 40.19 -13.84
N LEU A 7 -10.65 40.60 -12.58
CA LEU A 7 -9.77 40.15 -11.48
C LEU A 7 -10.31 38.96 -10.68
N ALA A 8 -11.58 38.59 -10.85
CA ALA A 8 -12.18 37.48 -10.11
C ALA A 8 -11.85 36.09 -10.71
N SER A 9 -11.38 36.05 -11.97
CA SER A 9 -11.17 34.79 -12.71
C SER A 9 -9.80 34.14 -12.48
N LEU A 10 -8.82 34.87 -11.92
CA LEU A 10 -7.45 34.35 -11.72
C LEU A 10 -7.26 33.57 -10.41
N ALA A 11 -8.23 33.60 -9.49
CA ALA A 11 -8.12 32.97 -8.18
C ALA A 11 -8.52 31.47 -8.15
N PHE A 12 -9.08 30.93 -9.24
CA PHE A 12 -9.58 29.55 -9.27
C PHE A 12 -8.57 28.51 -9.78
N CYS A 13 -7.37 28.94 -10.21
CA CYS A 13 -6.33 28.05 -10.73
C CYS A 13 -5.28 27.64 -9.67
N LEU A 14 -5.49 28.01 -8.40
CA LEU A 14 -4.57 27.63 -7.34
C LEU A 14 -4.82 26.18 -6.89
N SER A 15 -3.84 25.35 -7.22
CA SER A 15 -3.38 24.22 -6.41
C SER A 15 -4.26 22.97 -6.34
N ALA A 16 -4.46 22.31 -7.48
CA ALA A 16 -4.31 20.85 -7.48
C ALA A 16 -2.81 20.56 -7.67
N SER A 17 -2.03 20.76 -6.62
CA SER A 17 -0.70 20.16 -6.56
C SER A 17 -0.95 18.66 -6.64
N ALA A 18 -0.66 18.03 -7.78
CA ALA A 18 -0.59 16.58 -7.86
C ALA A 18 0.54 16.18 -6.91
N ILE A 19 0.17 15.88 -5.66
CA ILE A 19 1.08 15.25 -4.73
C ILE A 19 1.39 13.92 -5.42
N ALA A 20 2.67 13.70 -5.75
CA ALA A 20 3.08 12.45 -6.35
C ALA A 20 2.79 11.36 -5.31
N GLY A 21 1.66 10.66 -5.48
CA GLY A 21 1.23 9.65 -4.53
C GLY A 21 2.31 8.56 -4.41
N GLU A 22 2.58 8.15 -3.18
CA GLU A 22 3.53 7.07 -2.92
C GLU A 22 2.79 5.73 -2.99
N ALA A 23 3.41 4.72 -3.58
CA ALA A 23 2.86 3.37 -3.60
C ALA A 23 3.97 2.34 -3.37
N TYR A 24 3.65 1.30 -2.62
CA TYR A 24 4.57 0.22 -2.30
C TYR A 24 3.91 -1.15 -2.41
N VAL A 25 4.71 -2.13 -2.85
CA VAL A 25 4.38 -3.55 -2.75
C VAL A 25 4.98 -4.07 -1.46
N CYS A 26 4.18 -4.69 -0.61
CA CYS A 26 4.62 -5.21 0.67
C CYS A 26 4.39 -6.71 0.74
N ARG A 27 5.33 -7.44 1.35
CA ARG A 27 5.26 -8.90 1.47
C ARG A 27 5.28 -9.31 2.93
N SER A 28 4.47 -10.31 3.27
CA SER A 28 4.63 -11.02 4.53
C SER A 28 5.83 -11.96 4.46
N LYS A 29 6.29 -12.43 5.62
CA LYS A 29 7.25 -13.53 5.65
C LYS A 29 6.63 -14.78 5.00
N PRO A 30 7.34 -15.50 4.12
CA PRO A 30 6.92 -16.81 3.63
C PRO A 30 6.76 -17.81 4.76
N GLN A 31 5.75 -18.66 4.67
CA GLN A 31 5.46 -19.71 5.65
C GLN A 31 5.12 -21.03 4.93
N PRO A 32 5.54 -22.20 5.44
CA PRO A 32 5.19 -23.49 4.85
C PRO A 32 3.68 -23.66 4.74
N ILE A 33 3.16 -24.21 3.64
CA ILE A 33 1.72 -24.39 3.45
C ILE A 33 1.14 -25.38 4.46
N THR A 34 0.18 -24.92 5.26
CA THR A 34 -0.59 -25.75 6.20
C THR A 34 -2.09 -25.56 6.03
N SER A 35 -2.89 -26.54 6.44
CA SER A 35 -4.34 -26.36 6.49
C SER A 35 -4.72 -25.26 7.49
N GLY A 36 -5.67 -24.41 7.11
CA GLY A 36 -6.17 -23.33 7.97
C GLY A 36 -5.31 -22.06 8.03
N GLN A 37 -4.27 -21.95 7.18
CA GLN A 37 -3.52 -20.70 7.06
C GLN A 37 -4.42 -19.60 6.47
N SER A 38 -4.52 -18.48 7.18
CA SER A 38 -5.33 -17.35 6.79
C SER A 38 -4.61 -16.05 7.15
N LEU A 39 -4.84 -15.02 6.35
CA LEU A 39 -4.34 -13.69 6.64
C LEU A 39 -4.93 -13.18 7.96
N SER A 40 -4.06 -12.64 8.83
CA SER A 40 -4.45 -12.09 10.12
C SER A 40 -4.06 -10.62 10.22
N ASN A 41 -4.80 -9.86 11.05
CA ASN A 41 -4.42 -8.49 11.43
C ASN A 41 -3.10 -8.40 12.22
N LYS A 42 -2.51 -9.54 12.59
CA LYS A 42 -1.19 -9.64 13.22
C LYS A 42 -0.06 -9.87 12.21
N THR A 43 -0.39 -10.18 10.95
CA THR A 43 0.62 -10.42 9.91
C THR A 43 1.38 -9.14 9.63
N ILE A 44 2.72 -9.22 9.74
CA ILE A 44 3.63 -8.12 9.46
C ILE A 44 3.98 -8.16 7.97
N PHE A 45 3.87 -7.01 7.31
CA PHE A 45 4.26 -6.79 5.94
C PHE A 45 5.47 -5.86 5.89
N VAL A 46 6.42 -6.18 5.01
CA VAL A 46 7.60 -5.36 4.73
C VAL A 46 7.46 -4.82 3.31
N CYS A 47 7.44 -3.49 3.17
CA CYS A 47 7.29 -2.77 1.91
C CYS A 47 8.62 -2.23 1.39
N SER A 48 9.45 -1.75 2.30
CA SER A 48 10.82 -1.28 2.09
C SER A 48 11.57 -1.32 3.43
N ASP A 49 12.87 -1.00 3.43
CA ASP A 49 13.68 -0.95 4.66
C ASP A 49 13.11 0.01 5.73
N SER A 50 12.34 1.03 5.30
CA SER A 50 11.77 2.05 6.17
C SER A 50 10.25 1.96 6.35
N LEU A 51 9.57 1.05 5.64
CA LEU A 51 8.11 0.90 5.70
C LEU A 51 7.74 -0.55 5.94
N GLN A 52 7.22 -0.83 7.14
CA GLN A 52 6.72 -2.13 7.55
C GLN A 52 5.63 -1.99 8.61
N GLY A 53 4.73 -2.96 8.67
CA GLY A 53 3.69 -2.98 9.69
C GLY A 53 2.59 -3.99 9.41
N THR A 54 1.64 -4.10 10.32
CA THR A 54 0.40 -4.83 10.10
C THR A 54 -0.63 -4.00 9.34
N LEU A 55 -1.66 -4.63 8.78
CA LEU A 55 -2.76 -3.92 8.10
C LEU A 55 -3.35 -2.77 8.96
N PRO A 56 -3.69 -2.96 10.26
CA PRO A 56 -4.14 -1.84 11.09
C PRO A 56 -3.10 -0.74 11.32
N GLN A 57 -1.82 -1.09 11.42
CA GLN A 57 -0.75 -0.11 11.61
C GLN A 57 -0.58 0.77 10.37
N LEU A 58 -0.47 0.14 9.19
CA LEU A 58 -0.37 0.83 7.91
C LEU A 58 -1.57 1.76 7.67
N ALA A 59 -2.79 1.27 7.95
CA ALA A 59 -4.00 2.08 7.85
C ALA A 59 -3.98 3.28 8.80
N LYS A 60 -3.51 3.10 10.05
CA LYS A 60 -3.37 4.19 11.03
C LYS A 60 -2.35 5.24 10.61
N GLU A 61 -1.32 4.86 9.87
CA GLU A 61 -0.31 5.75 9.30
C GLU A 61 -0.79 6.48 8.04
N GLY A 62 -2.02 6.21 7.60
CA GLY A 62 -2.67 6.86 6.47
C GLY A 62 -2.40 6.17 5.13
N TRP A 63 -1.87 4.95 5.14
CA TRP A 63 -1.78 4.13 3.93
C TRP A 63 -3.14 3.53 3.58
N GLN A 64 -3.52 3.60 2.32
CA GLN A 64 -4.67 2.88 1.79
C GLN A 64 -4.23 1.52 1.29
N ILE A 65 -4.84 0.45 1.81
CA ILE A 65 -4.63 -0.91 1.30
C ILE A 65 -5.50 -1.09 0.07
N VAL A 66 -4.88 -1.22 -1.10
CA VAL A 66 -5.57 -1.24 -2.39
C VAL A 66 -5.93 -2.66 -2.78
N GLN A 67 -4.99 -3.59 -2.63
CA GLN A 67 -5.14 -4.99 -3.00
C GLN A 67 -4.34 -5.88 -2.06
N VAL A 68 -4.81 -7.13 -1.90
CA VAL A 68 -4.13 -8.18 -1.16
C VAL A 68 -4.19 -9.46 -1.98
N PHE A 69 -3.05 -10.10 -2.17
CA PHE A 69 -2.86 -11.35 -2.89
C PHE A 69 -2.24 -12.38 -1.96
N GLN A 70 -2.64 -13.63 -2.14
CA GLN A 70 -1.86 -14.76 -1.63
C GLN A 70 -0.99 -15.28 -2.78
N GLN A 71 0.28 -15.50 -2.50
CA GLN A 71 1.26 -16.01 -3.47
C GLN A 71 1.88 -17.29 -2.91
N THR A 72 2.25 -18.19 -3.80
CA THR A 72 3.03 -19.40 -3.48
C THR A 72 4.45 -19.16 -3.95
N ASP A 73 5.42 -19.42 -3.08
CA ASP A 73 6.83 -19.37 -3.38
C ASP A 73 7.36 -20.80 -3.55
N GLU A 74 7.84 -21.09 -4.76
CA GLU A 74 8.55 -22.33 -5.07
C GLU A 74 10.04 -22.07 -4.83
N ASN A 75 10.41 -21.98 -3.56
CA ASN A 75 11.80 -21.84 -3.15
C ASN A 75 12.48 -23.21 -3.20
N ASP A 76 13.39 -23.40 -4.17
CA ASP A 76 14.13 -24.65 -4.37
C ASP A 76 14.95 -25.10 -3.14
N ASP A 77 15.29 -24.16 -2.24
CA ASP A 77 16.00 -24.46 -0.98
C ASP A 77 15.06 -24.83 0.18
N ALA A 78 13.75 -24.63 0.03
CA ALA A 78 12.77 -24.97 1.06
C ALA A 78 12.31 -26.44 0.91
N PRO A 79 12.13 -27.18 2.04
CA PRO A 79 11.69 -28.57 1.99
C PRO A 79 10.26 -28.75 1.48
N THR A 80 9.47 -27.66 1.46
CA THR A 80 8.07 -27.62 1.01
C THR A 80 7.77 -26.24 0.42
N PRO A 81 6.82 -26.13 -0.53
CA PRO A 81 6.34 -24.84 -1.01
C PRO A 81 5.85 -23.96 0.14
N GLU A 82 6.14 -22.67 0.06
CA GLU A 82 5.74 -21.68 1.06
C GLU A 82 4.66 -20.77 0.48
N ILE A 83 3.85 -20.16 1.34
CA ILE A 83 2.96 -19.07 0.94
C ILE A 83 3.35 -17.78 1.63
N TYR A 84 3.18 -16.67 0.93
CA TYR A 84 3.23 -15.34 1.51
C TYR A 84 2.05 -14.52 1.00
N HIS A 85 1.76 -13.43 1.71
CA HIS A 85 0.77 -12.47 1.28
C HIS A 85 1.48 -11.25 0.72
N GLU A 86 1.03 -10.77 -0.43
CA GLU A 86 1.47 -9.52 -1.02
C GLU A 86 0.34 -8.51 -0.91
N LEU A 87 0.66 -7.27 -0.57
CA LEU A 87 -0.31 -6.18 -0.58
C LEU A 87 0.25 -4.97 -1.32
N ILE A 88 -0.65 -4.18 -1.89
CA ILE A 88 -0.33 -2.88 -2.48
C ILE A 88 -0.89 -1.82 -1.56
N VAL A 89 -0.02 -0.94 -1.04
CA VAL A 89 -0.41 0.27 -0.33
C VAL A 89 -0.18 1.51 -1.17
N GLN A 90 -1.05 2.50 -1.03
CA GLN A 90 -0.88 3.81 -1.64
C GLN A 90 -1.20 4.94 -0.65
N LYS A 91 -0.56 6.09 -0.83
CA LYS A 91 -0.88 7.32 -0.12
C LYS A 91 -1.07 8.44 -1.15
N PRO A 92 -2.16 9.22 -1.05
CA PRO A 92 -2.37 10.37 -1.93
C PRO A 92 -1.39 11.50 -1.67
#